data_AF-A0A221SU46-F1
#
_entry.id   AF-A0A221SU46-F1
#
_cell.length_a   1.000
_cell.length_b   1.000
_cell.length_c   1.000
_cell.angle_alpha   90.00
_cell.angle_beta   90.00
_cell.angle_gamma   90.00
#
_symmetry.space_group_name_H-M   'P 1'
#
loop_
_entity.id
_entity.type
_entity.pdbx_description
1 polymer ?
#
loop_
_entity_poly.entity_id
_entity_poly.type
_entity_poly.pdbx_seq_one_letter_code
_entity_poly.pdbx_strand_id
1 'polypeptide(L)' 'MDLNSWTPDDNARRFATLIATALGTFTFIALWLGLGWNGLLALGGGVLTGVVLQPLLRVLLRTLFR' A
#
# COMPACT_ATOMS: atom_id res chain seq x y z
N MET A 1 -21.94 10.69 10.24
CA MET A 1 -20.55 10.67 9.76
C MET A 1 -20.20 12.12 9.49
N ASP A 2 -19.36 12.74 10.31
CA ASP A 2 -18.98 14.14 10.10
C ASP A 2 -18.06 14.22 8.88
N LEU A 3 -18.58 14.72 7.76
CA LEU A 3 -17.84 14.84 6.51
C LEU A 3 -16.72 15.91 6.59
N ASN A 4 -16.72 16.74 7.64
CA ASN A 4 -15.66 17.72 7.91
C ASN A 4 -14.47 17.14 8.71
N SER A 5 -14.54 15.88 9.13
CA SER A 5 -13.49 15.23 9.95
C SER A 5 -12.26 14.73 9.15
N TRP A 6 -12.17 15.05 7.86
CA TRP A 6 -11.07 14.60 7.01
C TRP A 6 -9.79 15.39 7.29
N THR A 7 -9.13 15.03 8.39
CA THR A 7 -7.83 15.58 8.72
C THR A 7 -6.79 15.15 7.67
N PRO A 8 -5.78 15.99 7.39
CA PRO A 8 -4.64 15.64 6.53
C PRO A 8 -4.01 14.28 6.86
N ASP A 9 -3.93 13.94 8.15
CA ASP A 9 -3.37 12.65 8.58
C ASP A 9 -4.27 11.46 8.24
N ASP A 10 -5.59 11.61 8.37
CA ASP A 10 -6.53 10.57 8.00
C ASP A 10 -6.53 10.31 6.50
N ASN A 11 -6.45 11.38 5.69
CA ASN A 11 -6.31 11.27 4.24
C ASN A 11 -5.00 10.59 3.86
N ALA A 12 -3.87 11.02 4.44
CA ALA A 12 -2.58 10.40 4.20
C ALA A 12 -2.58 8.91 4.56
N ARG A 13 -3.18 8.53 5.69
CA ARG A 13 -3.30 7.13 6.10
C ARG A 13 -4.15 6.31 5.14
N ARG A 14 -5.32 6.81 4.74
CA ARG A 14 -6.24 6.09 3.84
C ARG A 14 -5.63 5.90 2.46
N PHE A 15 -5.05 6.95 1.87
CA PHE A 15 -4.39 6.87 0.57
C PHE A 15 -3.13 6.01 0.62
N ALA A 16 -2.33 6.08 1.69
CA ALA A 16 -1.17 5.21 1.86
C ALA A 16 -1.58 3.74 1.88
N THR A 17 -2.63 3.40 2.64
CA THR A 17 -3.15 2.03 2.68
C THR A 17 -3.66 1.58 1.32
N LEU A 18 -4.45 2.41 0.63
CA LEU A 18 -4.98 2.10 -0.71
C LEU A 18 -3.86 1.81 -1.73
N ILE A 19 -2.84 2.69 -1.78
CA ILE A 19 -1.72 2.56 -2.72
C ILE A 19 -0.87 1.34 -2.34
N ALA A 20 -0.56 1.15 -1.06
CA ALA A 20 0.25 0.03 -0.59
C ALA A 20 -0.41 -1.32 -0.86
N THR A 21 -1.73 -1.45 -0.66
CA THR A 21 -2.46 -2.69 -0.95
C THR A 21 -2.53 -2.96 -2.45
N ALA A 22 -2.75 -1.94 -3.27
CA ALA A 22 -2.70 -2.08 -4.73
C ALA A 22 -1.31 -2.56 -5.18
N LEU A 23 -0.24 -1.90 -4.74
CA LEU A 23 1.14 -2.26 -5.09
C LEU A 23 1.52 -3.65 -4.58
N GLY A 24 1.10 -4.03 -3.37
CA GLY A 24 1.30 -5.38 -2.84
C GLY A 24 0.58 -6.44 -3.69
N THR A 25 -0.65 -6.16 -4.12
CA THR A 25 -1.42 -7.06 -4.99
C THR A 25 -0.78 -7.21 -6.36
N PHE A 26 -0.36 -6.11 -6.99
CA PHE A 26 0.36 -6.17 -8.27
C PHE A 26 1.70 -6.86 -8.15
N THR A 27 2.41 -6.68 -7.04
CA THR A 27 3.66 -7.41 -6.77
C THR A 27 3.41 -8.91 -6.68
N PHE A 28 2.37 -9.34 -5.94
CA PHE A 28 1.99 -10.75 -5.88
C PHE A 28 1.71 -11.32 -7.28
N ILE A 29 0.89 -10.64 -8.07
CA ILE A 29 0.54 -11.06 -9.43
C ILE A 29 1.79 -11.12 -10.32
N ALA A 30 2.66 -10.12 -10.26
CA ALA A 30 3.89 -10.08 -11.04
C ALA A 30 4.86 -11.20 -10.66
N LEU A 31 5.04 -11.47 -9.36
CA LEU A 31 5.89 -12.55 -8.88
C LEU A 31 5.32 -13.92 -9.28
N TRP A 32 4.02 -14.14 -9.08
CA TRP A 32 3.40 -15.43 -9.33
C TRP A 32 3.23 -15.71 -10.83
N LEU A 33 2.54 -14.82 -11.55
CA LEU A 33 2.17 -15.03 -12.94
C LEU A 33 3.22 -14.52 -13.92
N GLY A 34 3.94 -13.45 -13.56
CA GLY A 34 4.97 -12.86 -14.41
C GLY A 34 6.32 -13.59 -14.32
N LEU A 35 6.76 -13.91 -13.10
CA LEU A 35 8.07 -14.55 -12.84
C LEU A 35 7.97 -16.04 -12.50
N GLY A 36 6.77 -16.61 -12.45
CA GLY A 36 6.56 -18.04 -12.20
C GLY A 36 6.95 -18.50 -10.80
N TRP A 37 7.02 -17.59 -9.82
CA TRP A 37 7.34 -17.96 -8.44
C TRP A 37 6.26 -18.85 -7.85
N ASN A 38 6.64 -19.65 -6.86
CA ASN A 38 5.67 -20.37 -6.04
C ASN A 38 4.68 -19.38 -5.41
N GLY A 39 3.38 -19.72 -5.43
CA GLY A 39 2.31 -18.83 -4.97
C GLY A 39 2.47 -18.33 -3.52
N LEU A 40 2.99 -19.16 -2.61
CA LEU A 40 3.24 -18.75 -1.22
C LEU A 40 4.40 -17.75 -1.11
N LEU A 41 5.46 -17.94 -1.89
CA LEU A 41 6.59 -17.01 -1.94
C LEU A 41 6.17 -15.67 -2.58
N ALA A 42 5.41 -15.72 -3.67
CA ALA A 42 4.84 -14.54 -4.29
C ALA A 42 3.92 -13.78 -3.33
N LEU A 43 3.09 -14.50 -2.56
CA LEU A 43 2.21 -13.90 -1.55
C LEU A 43 3.02 -13.19 -0.47
N GLY A 44 4.08 -13.84 0.02
CA GLY A 44 5.03 -13.22 0.94
C GLY A 44 5.62 -11.93 0.38
N GLY A 45 6.04 -11.94 -0.89
CA GLY A 45 6.53 -10.75 -1.59
C GLY A 45 5.49 -9.62 -1.66
N GLY A 46 4.25 -9.93 -2.02
CA GLY A 46 3.16 -8.94 -2.05
C GLY A 46 2.84 -8.32 -0.70
N VAL A 47 2.76 -9.15 0.36
CA VAL A 47 2.53 -8.68 1.74
C VAL A 47 3.68 -7.81 2.22
N LEU A 48 4.92 -8.25 2.02
CA LEU A 48 6.11 -7.49 2.41
C LEU A 48 6.16 -6.13 1.70
N THR A 49 5.87 -6.08 0.40
CA THR A 49 5.77 -4.82 -0.34
C THR A 49 4.73 -3.89 0.28
N GLY A 50 3.52 -4.38 0.58
CA GLY A 50 2.48 -3.56 1.20
C GLY A 50 2.87 -3.04 2.58
N VAL A 51 3.42 -3.90 3.44
CA VAL A 51 3.84 -3.55 4.81
C VAL A 51 4.96 -2.52 4.82
N VAL A 52 5.94 -2.64 3.91
CA VAL A 52 7.06 -1.71 3.82
C VAL A 52 6.64 -0.38 3.19
N LEU A 53 5.82 -0.41 2.14
CA LEU A 53 5.43 0.81 1.43
C LEU A 53 4.42 1.65 2.19
N GLN A 54 3.53 1.06 3.00
CA GLN A 54 2.52 1.82 3.72
C GLN A 54 3.09 2.95 4.59
N PRO A 55 4.07 2.72 5.49
CA PRO A 55 4.62 3.80 6.31
C PRO A 55 5.38 4.84 5.47
N LEU A 56 6.09 4.41 4.42
CA LEU A 56 6.81 5.32 3.51
C LEU A 56 5.83 6.25 2.77
N LEU A 57 4.77 5.69 2.22
CA LEU A 57 3.72 6.43 1.53
C LEU A 57 2.97 7.35 2.49
N ARG A 58 2.71 6.92 3.73
CA ARG A 58 2.06 7.79 4.72
C ARG A 58 2.92 9.01 5.04
N VAL A 59 4.23 8.83 5.23
CA VAL A 59 5.16 9.96 5.46
C VAL A 59 5.17 10.89 4.25
N LEU A 60 5.26 10.35 3.04
CA LEU A 60 5.22 11.13 1.81
C LEU A 60 3.90 11.91 1.65
N LEU A 61 2.76 11.23 1.76
CA LEU A 61 1.44 11.83 1.58
C LEU A 61 1.11 12.87 2.66
N ARG A 62 1.61 12.69 3.89
CA ARG A 62 1.52 13.73 4.93
C ARG A 62 2.18 15.04 4.52
N THR A 63 3.20 15.02 3.67
CA THR A 63 3.83 16.25 3.16
C THR A 63 2.99 16.93 2.08
N LEU A 64 2.18 16.15 1.36
CA LEU A 64 1.32 16.65 0.27
C LEU A 64 -0.02 17.17 0.78
N PHE A 65 -0.59 16.54 1.82
CA PHE A 65 -1.86 16.95 2.42
C PHE A 65 -1.74 18.06 3.48
N ARG A 66 -0.54 18.62 3.70
CA ARG A 66 -0.29 19.67 4.70
C ARG A 66 -1.21 20.87 4.54
#